data_AF-A0A540LEA4-F1
#
_entry.id   AF-A0A540LEA4-F1
#
_cell.length_a   1.000
_cell.length_b   1.000
_cell.length_c   1.000
_cell.angle_alpha   90.00
_cell.angle_beta   90.00
_cell.angle_gamma   90.00
#
_symmetry.space_group_name_H-M   'P 1'
#
loop_
_entity.id
_entity.type
_entity.pdbx_description
1 polymer ?
#
loop_
_entity_poly.entity_id
_entity_poly.type
_entity_poly.pdbx_seq_one_letter_code
_entity_poly.pdbx_strand_id
1 'polypeptide(L)'
;MLLTQTYTSLILHEMTLSMKAKFDKYWGDLVKVNHFLFVGLVLDPRCKLGYVPHILKRRGCSIDEALAKKDEIKSLVFKLYDEYVPSSNQPSGSSANSCSNTTSTTTTIGWADPKKHGMGKNEQKWMKVE
;
A
#
# COMPACT_ATOMS: atom_id res chain seq x y z
N MET A 1 42.73 -4.07 -25.73
CA MET A 1 42.35 -3.82 -24.32
C MET A 1 41.68 -2.47 -24.09
N LEU A 2 42.30 -1.32 -24.46
CA LEU A 2 41.67 -0.01 -24.23
C LEU A 2 40.31 0.16 -24.94
N LEU A 3 40.23 -0.18 -26.24
CA LEU A 3 39.00 -0.05 -27.04
C LEU A 3 37.79 -0.82 -26.47
N THR A 4 38.04 -2.02 -25.92
CA THR A 4 37.01 -2.85 -25.28
C THR A 4 36.55 -2.28 -23.95
N GLN A 5 37.45 -1.64 -23.19
CA GLN A 5 37.10 -0.95 -21.93
C GLN A 5 36.31 0.33 -22.18
N THR A 6 36.62 1.08 -23.24
CA THR A 6 35.81 2.23 -23.65
C THR A 6 34.42 1.80 -24.14
N TYR A 7 34.32 0.73 -24.93
CA TYR A 7 33.02 0.22 -25.41
C TYR A 7 32.10 -0.24 -24.27
N THR A 8 32.59 -1.00 -23.30
CA THR A 8 31.78 -1.39 -22.13
C THR A 8 31.38 -0.19 -21.28
N SER A 9 32.25 0.81 -21.12
CA SER A 9 31.91 2.04 -20.38
C SER A 9 30.79 2.85 -21.04
N LEU A 10 30.74 2.89 -22.39
CA LEU A 10 29.67 3.56 -23.14
C LEU A 10 28.32 2.84 -22.97
N ILE A 11 28.30 1.50 -23.09
CA ILE A 11 27.09 0.70 -22.85
C ILE A 11 26.58 0.89 -21.42
N LEU A 12 27.48 0.81 -20.42
CA LEU A 12 27.11 1.00 -19.01
C LEU A 12 26.58 2.41 -18.75
N HIS A 13 27.14 3.42 -19.41
CA HIS A 13 26.65 4.81 -19.33
C HIS A 13 25.24 4.93 -19.92
N GLU A 14 24.98 4.39 -21.11
CA GLU A 14 23.66 4.39 -21.76
C GLU A 14 22.61 3.65 -20.91
N MET A 15 22.96 2.46 -20.41
CA MET A 15 22.12 1.71 -19.46
C MET A 15 21.81 2.54 -18.21
N THR A 16 22.83 3.17 -17.61
CA THR A 16 22.69 4.03 -16.41
C THR A 16 21.78 5.22 -16.68
N LEU A 17 21.89 5.88 -17.85
CA LEU A 17 20.99 6.96 -18.25
C LEU A 17 19.53 6.47 -18.35
N SER A 18 19.30 5.30 -18.95
CA SER A 18 17.94 4.73 -19.06
C SER A 18 17.33 4.38 -17.69
N MET A 19 18.17 3.90 -16.75
CA MET A 19 17.77 3.62 -15.36
C MET A 19 17.49 4.92 -14.60
N LYS A 20 18.34 5.93 -14.76
CA LYS A 20 18.15 7.26 -14.17
C LYS A 20 16.86 7.93 -14.67
N ALA A 21 16.56 7.85 -15.97
CA ALA A 21 15.32 8.41 -16.52
C ALA A 21 14.06 7.78 -15.90
N LYS A 22 14.07 6.46 -15.65
CA LYS A 22 12.99 5.78 -14.90
C LYS A 22 12.96 6.22 -13.43
N PHE A 23 14.12 6.36 -12.78
CA PHE A 23 14.20 6.86 -11.42
C PHE A 23 13.60 8.26 -11.30
N ASP A 24 14.05 9.21 -12.13
CA ASP A 24 13.61 10.60 -12.10
C ASP A 24 12.11 10.73 -12.41
N LYS A 25 11.57 9.92 -13.33
CA LYS A 25 10.13 9.88 -13.66
C LYS A 25 9.24 9.56 -12.45
N TYR A 26 9.71 8.72 -11.53
CA TYR A 26 8.90 8.22 -10.41
C TYR A 26 9.29 8.86 -9.06
N TRP A 27 10.57 9.21 -8.86
CA TRP A 27 11.15 9.69 -7.60
C TRP A 27 11.83 11.07 -7.69
N GLY A 28 11.97 11.66 -8.88
CA GLY A 28 12.84 12.82 -9.10
C GLY A 28 12.30 14.14 -8.53
N ASP A 29 11.01 14.41 -8.73
CA ASP A 29 10.33 15.60 -8.21
C ASP A 29 9.58 15.22 -6.91
N LEU A 30 10.03 15.74 -5.77
CA LEU A 30 9.46 15.45 -4.44
C LEU A 30 8.05 16.04 -4.24
N VAL A 31 7.65 17.01 -5.06
CA VAL A 31 6.31 17.59 -5.06
C VAL A 31 5.36 16.72 -5.89
N LYS A 32 5.85 16.15 -7.00
CA LYS A 32 5.07 15.30 -7.95
C LYS A 32 5.28 13.79 -7.78
N VAL A 33 6.07 13.36 -6.80
CA VAL A 33 6.37 11.95 -6.51
C VAL A 33 5.08 11.15 -6.29
N ASN A 34 5.01 9.96 -6.89
CA ASN A 34 3.83 9.12 -6.78
C ASN A 34 3.68 8.58 -5.34
N HIS A 35 2.59 8.92 -4.67
CA HIS A 35 2.28 8.47 -3.29
C HIS A 35 2.34 6.95 -3.13
N PHE A 36 1.99 6.17 -4.16
CA PHE A 36 2.03 4.71 -4.11
C PHE A 36 3.45 4.14 -3.91
N LEU A 37 4.49 4.87 -4.27
CA LEU A 37 5.89 4.46 -3.99
C LEU A 37 6.17 4.51 -2.49
N PHE A 38 5.62 5.49 -1.78
CA PHE A 38 5.69 5.54 -0.32
C PHE A 38 4.73 4.58 0.35
N VAL A 39 3.56 4.26 -0.24
CA VAL A 39 2.70 3.17 0.26
C VAL A 39 3.45 1.85 0.22
N GLY A 40 4.04 1.49 -0.93
CA GLY A 40 4.85 0.27 -1.05
C GLY A 40 6.02 0.25 -0.07
N LEU A 41 6.65 1.40 0.17
CA LEU A 41 7.67 1.55 1.21
C LEU A 41 7.12 1.33 2.63
N VAL A 42 5.95 1.90 2.97
CA VAL A 42 5.35 1.80 4.32
C VAL A 42 4.77 0.41 4.61
N LEU A 43 4.42 -0.35 3.57
CA LEU A 43 3.98 -1.74 3.67
C LEU A 43 5.16 -2.73 3.72
N ASP A 44 6.39 -2.32 3.39
CA ASP A 44 7.58 -3.13 3.63
C ASP A 44 7.85 -3.21 5.15
N PRO A 45 7.93 -4.41 5.76
CA PRO A 45 8.09 -4.56 7.21
C PRO A 45 9.32 -3.86 7.82
N ARG A 46 10.32 -3.53 6.99
CA ARG A 46 11.56 -2.85 7.42
C ARG A 46 11.40 -1.33 7.46
N CYS A 47 10.35 -0.77 6.85
CA CYS A 47 10.21 0.65 6.59
C CYS A 47 8.91 1.21 7.20
N LYS A 48 8.98 1.71 8.43
CA LYS A 48 7.82 2.25 9.14
C LYS A 48 7.42 3.64 8.59
N LEU A 49 6.13 4.00 8.65
CA LEU A 49 5.62 5.34 8.30
C LEU A 49 6.38 6.51 8.95
N GLY A 50 6.91 6.32 10.16
CA GLY A 50 7.77 7.30 10.83
C GLY A 50 9.09 7.60 10.11
N TYR A 51 9.53 6.75 9.18
CA TYR A 51 10.75 6.93 8.40
C TYR A 51 10.58 7.89 7.20
N VAL A 52 9.34 8.09 6.72
CA VAL A 52 9.03 8.95 5.56
C VAL A 52 9.57 10.38 5.71
N PRO A 53 9.36 11.09 6.85
CA PRO A 53 9.92 12.44 7.01
C PRO A 53 11.45 12.46 7.02
N HIS A 54 12.12 11.40 7.49
CA HIS A 54 13.58 11.34 7.49
C HIS A 54 14.15 11.21 6.07
N ILE A 55 13.46 10.50 5.17
CA ILE A 55 13.81 10.41 3.75
C ILE A 55 13.63 11.78 3.08
N LEU A 56 12.48 12.42 3.29
CA LEU A 56 12.14 13.71 2.69
C LEU A 56 13.08 14.83 3.18
N LYS A 57 13.39 14.87 4.48
CA LYS A 57 14.40 15.78 5.05
C LYS A 57 15.79 15.55 4.44
N ARG A 58 16.22 14.29 4.24
CA ARG A 58 17.49 13.97 3.57
C ARG A 58 17.50 14.41 2.09
N ARG A 59 16.32 14.49 1.47
CA ARG A 59 16.12 14.95 0.10
C ARG A 59 16.00 16.48 -0.05
N GLY A 60 16.00 17.23 1.04
CA GLY A 60 15.97 18.70 1.03
C GLY A 60 14.59 19.34 1.19
N CYS A 61 13.53 18.55 1.42
CA CYS A 61 12.21 19.10 1.79
C CYS A 61 12.26 19.80 3.15
N SER A 62 11.37 20.77 3.35
CA SER A 62 11.14 21.36 4.68
C SER A 62 10.54 20.33 5.64
N ILE A 63 10.62 20.59 6.95
CA ILE A 63 10.05 19.69 7.96
C ILE A 63 8.52 19.63 7.80
N ASP A 64 7.88 20.77 7.52
CA ASP A 64 6.43 20.87 7.39
C ASP A 64 5.91 20.14 6.14
N GLU A 65 6.60 20.28 4.99
CA GLU A 65 6.34 19.47 3.78
C GLU A 65 6.50 17.98 4.06
N ALA A 66 7.55 17.59 4.78
CA ALA A 66 7.85 16.20 5.10
C ALA A 66 6.81 15.56 6.03
N LEU A 67 6.23 16.36 6.94
CA LEU A 67 5.14 15.95 7.82
C LEU A 67 3.80 15.88 7.06
N ALA A 68 3.47 16.90 6.27
CA ALA A 68 2.28 16.91 5.42
C ALA A 68 2.24 15.71 4.47
N LYS A 69 3.36 15.41 3.79
CA LYS A 69 3.48 14.21 2.93
C LYS A 69 3.29 12.91 3.69
N LYS A 70 3.87 12.78 4.90
CA LYS A 70 3.64 11.60 5.75
C LYS A 70 2.16 11.41 6.07
N ASP A 71 1.42 12.48 6.35
CA ASP A 71 -0.01 12.39 6.68
C ASP A 71 -0.90 12.16 5.43
N GLU A 72 -0.52 12.69 4.26
CA GLU A 72 -1.10 12.28 2.96
C GLU A 72 -0.96 10.77 2.73
N ILE A 73 0.25 10.23 2.92
CA ILE A 73 0.55 8.80 2.75
C ILE A 73 -0.22 7.96 3.79
N LYS A 74 -0.28 8.42 5.04
CA LYS A 74 -1.08 7.80 6.11
C LYS A 74 -2.54 7.69 5.69
N SER A 75 -3.15 8.79 5.25
CA SER A 75 -4.54 8.82 4.76
C SER A 75 -4.75 7.84 3.60
N LEU A 76 -3.80 7.75 2.67
CA LEU A 76 -3.92 6.87 1.51
C LEU A 76 -3.81 5.37 1.91
N VAL A 77 -2.93 5.02 2.85
CA VAL A 77 -2.86 3.66 3.42
C VAL A 77 -4.17 3.28 4.14
N PHE A 78 -4.75 4.19 4.93
CA PHE A 78 -6.03 3.91 5.61
C PHE A 78 -7.18 3.73 4.61
N LYS A 79 -7.29 4.57 3.56
CA LYS A 79 -8.31 4.37 2.52
C LYS A 79 -8.19 3.03 1.79
N LEU A 80 -6.97 2.59 1.48
CA LEU A 80 -6.73 1.27 0.89
C LEU A 80 -7.11 0.12 1.85
N TYR A 81 -6.91 0.31 3.16
CA TYR A 81 -7.36 -0.65 4.17
C TYR A 81 -8.89 -0.70 4.27
N ASP A 82 -9.55 0.46 4.33
CA ASP A 82 -11.02 0.56 4.44
C ASP A 82 -11.72 -0.06 3.23
N GLU A 83 -11.17 0.10 2.02
CA GLU A 83 -11.64 -0.56 0.79
C GLU A 83 -11.37 -2.06 0.76
N TYR A 84 -10.29 -2.54 1.40
CA TYR A 84 -9.95 -3.96 1.50
C TYR A 84 -10.80 -4.71 2.52
N VAL A 85 -11.28 -4.05 3.59
CA VAL A 85 -12.14 -4.66 4.60
C VAL A 85 -13.51 -5.02 3.97
N PRO A 86 -13.89 -6.31 3.90
CA PRO A 86 -15.17 -6.68 3.31
C PRO A 86 -16.34 -6.11 4.11
N SER A 87 -17.32 -5.52 3.42
CA SER A 87 -18.55 -4.95 4.02
C SER A 87 -19.37 -5.96 4.85
N SER A 88 -19.09 -7.27 4.73
CA SER A 88 -19.68 -8.33 5.56
C SER A 88 -19.33 -8.26 7.05
N ASN A 89 -18.33 -7.46 7.43
CA ASN A 89 -17.93 -7.26 8.83
C ASN A 89 -18.59 -6.04 9.49
N GLN A 90 -19.42 -5.29 8.77
CA GLN A 90 -20.32 -4.30 9.37
C GLN A 90 -21.42 -5.04 10.14
N PRO A 91 -21.70 -4.73 11.41
CA PRO A 91 -22.85 -5.30 12.12
C PRO A 91 -24.13 -4.76 11.46
N SER A 92 -24.76 -5.59 10.64
CA SER A 92 -26.01 -5.26 9.96
C SER A 92 -27.09 -4.90 10.97
N GLY A 93 -27.37 -3.61 11.11
CA GLY A 93 -28.57 -3.13 11.78
C GLY A 93 -29.78 -3.62 10.99
N SER A 94 -30.45 -4.67 11.48
CA SER A 94 -31.59 -5.29 10.82
C SER A 94 -32.73 -4.28 10.65
N SER A 95 -32.93 -3.82 9.42
CA SER A 95 -34.21 -3.26 8.98
C SER A 95 -34.59 -3.99 7.70
N ALA A 96 -35.54 -4.91 7.83
CA ALA A 96 -36.09 -5.61 6.68
C ALA A 96 -36.97 -4.65 5.88
N ASN A 97 -36.91 -4.74 4.55
CA ASN A 97 -38.08 -4.65 3.66
C ASN A 97 -37.70 -5.12 2.24
N SER A 98 -38.55 -5.96 1.65
CA SER A 98 -38.52 -6.39 0.24
C SER A 98 -38.78 -5.20 -0.71
N CYS A 99 -38.58 -5.20 -2.03
CA CYS A 99 -38.27 -6.22 -3.06
C CYS A 99 -37.39 -5.55 -4.17
N SER A 100 -37.08 -6.08 -5.36
CA SER A 100 -37.58 -7.22 -6.16
C SER A 100 -36.48 -7.74 -7.14
N ASN A 101 -36.84 -8.62 -8.08
CA ASN A 101 -35.92 -9.29 -9.00
C ASN A 101 -35.66 -8.49 -10.30
N THR A 102 -34.44 -8.54 -10.82
CA THR A 102 -34.18 -8.53 -12.27
C THR A 102 -33.08 -9.56 -12.59
N THR A 103 -33.40 -10.50 -13.48
CA THR A 103 -32.50 -11.57 -13.93
C THR A 103 -31.37 -11.06 -14.82
N SER A 104 -30.16 -11.60 -14.62
CA SER A 104 -29.12 -11.65 -15.65
C SER A 104 -28.24 -12.89 -15.44
N THR A 105 -28.15 -13.71 -16.48
CA THR A 105 -27.56 -15.05 -16.50
C THR A 105 -26.03 -14.99 -16.58
N THR A 106 -25.32 -15.70 -15.69
CA THR A 106 -23.92 -16.12 -15.96
C THR A 106 -23.68 -17.53 -15.41
N THR A 107 -22.93 -18.31 -16.19
CA THR A 107 -22.75 -19.76 -16.07
C THR A 107 -21.91 -20.21 -14.87
N THR A 108 -22.32 -21.36 -14.32
CA THR A 108 -21.67 -22.21 -13.32
C THR A 108 -20.15 -22.36 -13.40
N ILE A 109 -19.45 -22.27 -12.25
CA ILE A 109 -18.64 -23.37 -11.69
C ILE A 109 -18.76 -23.27 -10.16
N GLY A 110 -19.24 -24.31 -9.47
CA GLY A 110 -19.49 -24.27 -8.02
C GLY A 110 -18.61 -25.24 -7.24
N TRP A 111 -18.33 -24.89 -5.97
CA TRP A 111 -17.93 -25.82 -4.91
C TRP A 111 -18.58 -25.39 -3.59
N ALA A 112 -19.67 -26.06 -3.22
CA ALA A 112 -20.06 -26.25 -1.81
C ALA A 112 -19.37 -27.55 -1.32
N ASP A 113 -19.23 -27.89 -0.03
CA ASP A 113 -20.12 -27.64 1.12
C ASP A 113 -19.31 -27.73 2.46
N PRO A 114 -19.86 -27.78 3.71
CA PRO A 114 -19.30 -27.00 4.81
C PRO A 114 -18.87 -27.81 6.05
N LYS A 115 -18.22 -27.15 7.02
CA LYS A 115 -18.28 -27.56 8.44
C LYS A 115 -18.41 -26.36 9.38
N LYS A 116 -19.39 -26.41 10.29
CA LYS A 116 -19.58 -25.45 11.40
C LYS A 116 -19.23 -26.11 12.73
N HIS A 117 -18.46 -25.42 13.56
CA HIS A 117 -18.29 -25.59 15.01
C HIS A 117 -17.33 -24.48 15.47
N GLY A 118 -17.48 -23.76 16.59
CA GLY A 118 -18.57 -23.62 17.55
C GLY A 118 -18.30 -22.37 18.41
N MET A 119 -19.30 -21.80 19.09
CA MET A 119 -19.10 -20.56 19.86
C MET A 119 -18.24 -20.78 21.11
N GLY A 120 -17.26 -19.89 21.32
CA GLY A 120 -16.48 -19.79 22.55
C GLY A 120 -16.10 -18.34 22.84
N LYS A 121 -16.66 -17.78 23.92
CA LYS A 121 -16.13 -16.57 24.59
C LYS A 121 -14.77 -16.98 25.22
N ASN A 122 -13.80 -16.10 25.47
CA ASN A 122 -13.67 -15.23 26.65
C ASN A 122 -12.45 -14.30 26.37
N GLU A 123 -12.57 -12.98 26.38
CA GLU A 123 -12.24 -12.07 27.52
C GLU A 123 -10.75 -11.74 27.75
N GLN A 124 -10.54 -10.50 28.22
CA GLN A 124 -9.27 -9.78 28.29
C GLN A 124 -8.47 -10.20 29.54
N LYS A 125 -7.18 -10.56 29.41
CA LYS A 125 -6.33 -10.95 30.55
C LYS A 125 -4.90 -10.40 30.53
N TRP A 126 -4.69 -9.20 30.00
CA TRP A 126 -3.34 -8.58 29.91
C TRP A 126 -3.25 -7.17 30.49
N MET A 127 -4.06 -6.87 31.51
CA MET A 127 -3.86 -5.70 32.39
C MET A 127 -3.69 -6.16 33.84
N LYS A 128 -2.51 -6.70 34.13
CA LYS A 128 -1.93 -6.71 35.48
C LYS A 128 -0.41 -6.63 35.32
N VAL A 129 0.15 -5.48 35.65
CA VAL A 129 1.58 -5.31 35.89
C VAL A 129 1.76 -5.39 37.40
N GLU A 130 2.62 -6.32 37.83
CA GLU A 130 3.39 -6.25 39.07
C GLU A 130 4.87 -6.22 38.65
#